data_AF-A0A9D0HG98-F1
#
_entry.id   AF-A0A9D0HG98-F1
#
_cell.length_a   1.000
_cell.length_b   1.000
_cell.length_c   1.000
_cell.angle_alpha   90.00
_cell.angle_beta   90.00
_cell.angle_gamma   90.00
#
_symmetry.space_group_name_H-M   'P 1'
#
loop_
_entity.id
_entity.type
_entity.pdbx_description
1 polymer ?
#
loop_
_entity_poly.entity_id
_entity_poly.type
_entity_poly.pdbx_seq_one_letter_code
_entity_poly.pdbx_strand_id
1 'polypeptide(L)'
;MVLGVALVMGCSGWRGNVVARDALDLAARTLQQRARRSGGMTRAQVRRLLGDNIAQDRYQCMPAAAAVLAAPPARTPQRRIDGSMPHYGVFEGPLRYRVGSARRGRRDYVWQVSLNVGLTLPDGDETLVLPDCALRGRLTGPMRCEGVAYERAPGTEVCPASGHFEAAASRHNVRVLLAQWSREVAAYFNRDARFDHLPIRYRFHFFAVGDAAASRRPVDLVLTLHPNCARQPYFAGLRSGWSLPVLAHEMAHFLGLLDEYEPFSGVFSFYPKTPFEGSETSRMGLSMKPNTHFYPLHHYLVLRRYFCQQRAPDPFSQFMIR
;
A
#
# COMPACT_ATOMS: atom_id res chain seq x y z
N MET A 1 9.03 35.23 27.36
CA MET A 1 9.47 33.85 27.67
C MET A 1 9.13 32.95 26.50
N VAL A 2 10.11 32.29 25.91
CA VAL A 2 9.92 31.29 24.84
C VAL A 2 10.52 29.98 25.33
N LEU A 3 9.67 28.97 25.55
CA LEU A 3 10.10 27.63 25.94
C LEU A 3 10.55 26.86 24.69
N GLY A 4 11.86 26.84 24.47
CA GLY A 4 12.48 26.03 23.42
C GLY A 4 12.46 24.54 23.80
N VAL A 5 11.67 23.74 23.09
CA VAL A 5 11.73 22.28 23.20
C VAL A 5 12.95 21.77 22.42
N ALA A 6 14.01 21.39 23.14
CA ALA A 6 15.20 20.81 22.56
C ALA A 6 14.90 19.38 22.04
N LEU A 7 15.02 19.17 20.73
CA LEU A 7 15.01 17.82 20.13
C LEU A 7 16.39 17.18 20.36
N VAL A 8 16.45 16.16 21.22
CA VAL A 8 17.65 15.33 21.37
C VAL A 8 17.71 14.34 20.20
N MET A 9 18.46 14.70 19.15
CA MET A 9 18.92 13.74 18.14
C MET A 9 20.30 13.20 18.55
N GLY A 10 20.32 12.01 19.14
CA GLY A 10 21.54 11.27 19.47
C GLY A 10 21.48 9.85 18.90
N CYS A 11 22.05 9.64 17.72
CA CYS A 11 22.34 8.30 17.21
C CYS A 11 23.73 7.88 17.72
N SER A 12 23.78 7.06 18.77
CA SER A 12 25.00 6.39 19.25
C SER A 12 24.75 4.90 19.48
N GLY A 13 25.80 4.10 19.31
CA GLY A 13 25.69 2.69 18.95
C GLY A 13 25.10 1.75 20.02
N TRP A 14 24.29 0.80 19.54
CA TRP A 14 24.08 -0.57 20.02
C TRP A 14 24.10 -0.93 21.53
N ARG A 15 23.81 0.01 22.43
CA ARG A 15 22.97 -0.27 23.63
C ARG A 15 21.49 -0.44 23.24
N GLY A 16 21.25 -0.98 22.03
CA GLY A 16 20.06 -0.70 21.22
C GLY A 16 18.84 -1.55 21.58
N ASN A 17 19.04 -2.74 22.16
CA ASN A 17 17.95 -3.70 22.36
C ASN A 17 16.88 -3.24 23.37
N VAL A 18 17.24 -2.51 24.43
CA VAL A 18 16.25 -2.03 25.42
C VAL A 18 15.52 -0.80 24.86
N VAL A 19 16.27 0.21 24.39
CA VAL A 19 15.68 1.44 23.82
C VAL A 19 14.78 1.14 22.61
N ALA A 20 15.17 0.20 21.74
CA ALA A 20 14.31 -0.25 20.65
C ALA A 20 13.08 -1.03 21.16
N ARG A 21 13.20 -1.87 22.20
CA ARG A 21 12.04 -2.57 22.78
C ARG A 21 11.03 -1.58 23.37
N ASP A 22 11.46 -0.53 24.06
CA ASP A 22 10.60 0.46 24.70
C ASP A 22 9.92 1.38 23.69
N ALA A 23 10.67 1.86 22.69
CA ALA A 23 10.11 2.69 21.61
C ALA A 23 9.12 1.90 20.73
N LEU A 24 9.42 0.63 20.44
CA LEU A 24 8.48 -0.28 19.74
C LEU A 24 7.20 -0.48 20.57
N ASP A 25 7.33 -0.64 21.89
CA ASP A 25 6.18 -0.81 22.77
C ASP A 25 5.34 0.45 22.91
N LEU A 26 5.98 1.63 22.95
CA LEU A 26 5.30 2.91 22.97
C LEU A 26 4.54 3.16 21.66
N ALA A 27 5.16 2.84 20.52
CA ALA A 27 4.50 2.87 19.21
C ALA A 27 3.30 1.91 19.19
N ALA A 28 3.49 0.65 19.60
CA ALA A 28 2.42 -0.35 19.65
C ALA A 28 1.25 0.05 20.56
N ARG A 29 1.52 0.61 21.75
CA ARG A 29 0.49 1.20 22.64
C ARG A 29 -0.29 2.32 21.94
N THR A 30 0.43 3.28 21.35
CA THR A 30 -0.16 4.45 20.67
C THR A 30 -1.05 4.03 19.49
N LEU A 31 -0.60 3.05 18.72
CA LEU A 31 -1.30 2.56 17.53
C LEU A 31 -2.49 1.66 17.90
N GLN A 32 -2.35 0.80 18.92
CA GLN A 32 -3.46 0.01 19.47
C GLN A 32 -4.57 0.91 20.02
N GLN A 33 -4.22 1.94 20.80
CA GLN A 33 -5.20 2.89 21.36
C GLN A 33 -6.03 3.59 20.28
N ARG A 34 -5.41 3.92 19.13
CA ARG A 34 -6.11 4.47 17.96
C ARG A 34 -6.99 3.42 17.27
N ALA A 35 -6.47 2.21 17.09
CA ALA A 35 -7.17 1.11 16.41
C ALA A 35 -8.37 0.51 17.19
N ARG A 36 -8.57 0.87 18.47
CA ARG A 36 -9.71 0.38 19.29
C ARG A 36 -11.09 0.62 18.67
N ARG A 37 -11.24 1.63 17.81
CA ARG A 37 -12.51 1.93 17.12
C ARG A 37 -12.78 1.00 15.94
N SER A 38 -11.75 0.35 15.42
CA SER A 38 -11.77 -0.46 14.20
C SER A 38 -11.89 -1.96 14.50
N GLY A 39 -12.29 -2.33 15.73
CA GLY A 39 -12.29 -3.72 16.23
C GLY A 39 -10.89 -4.34 16.28
N GLY A 40 -9.84 -3.52 16.28
CA GLY A 40 -8.51 -3.94 15.85
C GLY A 40 -7.65 -4.65 16.89
N MET A 41 -6.72 -5.45 16.35
CA MET A 41 -5.57 -6.14 16.95
C MET A 41 -5.16 -5.76 18.38
N THR A 42 -4.83 -6.80 19.16
CA THR A 42 -4.17 -6.67 20.46
C THR A 42 -2.83 -5.91 20.37
N ARG A 43 -2.40 -5.30 21.47
CA ARG A 43 -1.08 -4.64 21.55
C ARG A 43 0.06 -5.60 21.20
N ALA A 44 -0.05 -6.88 21.55
CA ALA A 44 0.97 -7.89 21.26
C ALA A 44 1.11 -8.13 19.75
N GLN A 45 -0.01 -8.27 19.03
CA GLN A 45 -0.01 -8.39 17.57
C GLN A 45 0.58 -7.14 16.91
N VAL A 46 0.13 -5.94 17.30
CA VAL A 46 0.68 -4.67 16.77
C VAL A 46 2.18 -4.57 17.05
N ARG A 47 2.66 -4.96 18.24
CA ARG A 47 4.09 -4.97 18.60
C ARG A 47 4.90 -5.92 17.71
N ARG A 48 4.38 -7.12 17.41
CA ARG A 48 5.01 -8.12 16.53
C ARG A 48 5.07 -7.62 15.09
N LEU A 49 3.92 -7.24 14.52
CA LEU A 49 3.82 -6.70 13.15
C LEU A 49 4.77 -5.52 12.91
N LEU A 50 4.82 -4.56 13.84
CA LEU A 50 5.74 -3.43 13.75
C LEU A 50 7.20 -3.87 13.85
N GLY A 51 7.54 -4.79 14.76
CA GLY A 51 8.90 -5.31 14.91
C GLY A 51 9.39 -5.98 13.65
N ASP A 52 8.57 -6.88 13.08
CA ASP A 52 8.93 -7.69 11.93
C ASP A 52 8.94 -6.87 10.62
N ASN A 53 8.05 -5.89 10.46
CA ASN A 53 8.12 -4.92 9.37
C ASN A 53 9.37 -4.03 9.50
N ILE A 54 9.69 -3.52 10.69
CA ILE A 54 10.85 -2.64 10.91
C ILE A 54 12.19 -3.38 10.71
N ALA A 55 12.27 -4.66 11.12
CA ALA A 55 13.45 -5.48 10.92
C ALA A 55 13.76 -5.74 9.43
N GLN A 56 12.72 -5.83 8.60
CA GLN A 56 12.82 -6.02 7.15
C GLN A 56 12.90 -4.71 6.35
N ASP A 57 12.71 -3.56 7.01
CA ASP A 57 12.70 -2.24 6.38
C ASP A 57 14.08 -1.58 6.42
N ARG A 58 14.58 -1.18 5.25
CA ARG A 58 15.88 -0.50 5.07
C ARG A 58 15.93 0.88 5.72
N TYR A 59 14.77 1.48 5.98
CA TYR A 59 14.64 2.64 6.85
C TYR A 59 14.48 2.11 8.28
N GLN A 60 15.56 2.04 9.07
CA GLN A 60 15.55 1.36 10.39
C GLN A 60 15.20 2.27 11.59
N CYS A 61 15.02 3.58 11.39
CA CYS A 61 14.77 4.51 12.51
C CYS A 61 13.37 4.35 13.13
N MET A 62 13.16 4.72 14.41
CA MET A 62 11.86 4.55 15.08
C MET A 62 11.36 5.85 15.73
N PRO A 63 10.83 6.80 14.94
CA PRO A 63 10.22 8.02 15.45
C PRO A 63 8.92 7.70 16.20
N ALA A 64 8.58 8.51 17.19
CA ALA A 64 7.36 8.35 17.97
C ALA A 64 6.11 8.40 17.07
N ALA A 65 5.25 7.37 17.16
CA ALA A 65 4.06 7.25 16.31
C ALA A 65 3.12 8.46 16.40
N ALA A 66 3.01 9.08 17.58
CA ALA A 66 2.24 10.31 17.79
C ALA A 66 2.77 11.51 16.98
N ALA A 67 4.09 11.62 16.79
CA ALA A 67 4.70 12.69 15.99
C ALA A 67 4.58 12.42 14.48
N VAL A 68 4.72 11.16 14.05
CA VAL A 68 4.54 10.77 12.65
C VAL A 68 3.10 10.95 12.16
N LEU A 69 2.12 10.58 13.00
CA LEU A 69 0.69 10.63 12.69
C LEU A 69 0.03 11.99 13.04
N ALA A 70 0.80 12.97 13.52
CA ALA A 70 0.33 14.34 13.68
C ALA A 70 0.11 15.03 12.32
N ALA A 71 -0.52 16.21 12.32
CA ALA A 71 -0.57 17.04 11.12
C ALA A 71 0.85 17.44 10.70
N PRO A 72 1.17 17.46 9.39
CA PRO A 72 2.47 17.95 8.95
C PRO A 72 2.61 19.45 9.24
N PRO A 73 3.85 19.95 9.38
CA PRO A 73 4.15 21.37 9.28
C PRO A 73 3.53 22.00 8.02
N ALA A 74 3.26 23.31 8.09
CA ALA A 74 2.61 24.08 7.02
C ALA A 74 3.37 24.07 5.67
N ARG A 75 4.67 23.74 5.69
CA ARG A 75 5.47 23.49 4.48
C ARG A 75 6.45 22.36 4.76
N THR A 76 6.05 21.14 4.44
CA THR A 76 6.93 19.98 4.40
C THR A 76 7.36 19.76 2.94
N PRO A 77 8.68 19.77 2.63
CA PRO A 77 9.15 19.52 1.27
C PRO A 77 8.74 18.12 0.83
N GLN A 78 8.47 17.95 -0.47
CA GLN A 78 8.17 16.63 -1.01
C GLN A 78 9.45 15.79 -1.04
N ARG A 79 9.47 14.67 -0.30
CA ARG A 79 10.54 13.68 -0.32
C ARG A 79 10.10 12.45 -1.08
N ARG A 80 11.01 11.90 -1.88
CA ARG A 80 10.86 10.59 -2.52
C ARG A 80 11.37 9.50 -1.58
N ILE A 81 10.54 8.49 -1.35
CA ILE A 81 10.89 7.25 -0.66
C ILE A 81 11.21 6.24 -1.76
N ASP A 82 12.40 5.63 -1.69
CA ASP A 82 12.86 4.60 -2.61
C ASP A 82 13.50 3.43 -1.85
N GLY A 83 13.45 2.24 -2.44
CA GLY A 83 14.12 1.01 -2.02
C GLY A 83 13.45 -0.20 -2.67
N SER A 84 13.63 -1.35 -2.05
CA SER A 84 12.73 -2.51 -2.17
C SER A 84 12.32 -2.97 -0.77
N MET A 85 11.29 -3.81 -0.71
CA MET A 85 10.91 -4.57 0.49
C MET A 85 10.87 -6.06 0.14
N PRO A 86 11.41 -6.95 0.99
CA PRO A 86 11.22 -8.39 0.83
C PRO A 86 9.75 -8.75 1.09
N HIS A 87 9.26 -9.78 0.42
CA HIS A 87 7.92 -10.35 0.57
C HIS A 87 8.03 -11.87 0.48
N TYR A 88 7.49 -12.56 1.49
CA TYR A 88 7.72 -13.99 1.74
C TYR A 88 9.20 -14.38 1.83
N GLY A 89 10.10 -13.41 2.06
CA GLY A 89 11.56 -13.60 2.07
C GLY A 89 12.19 -13.94 0.71
N VAL A 90 11.42 -14.03 -0.38
CA VAL A 90 11.90 -14.54 -1.69
C VAL A 90 11.53 -13.65 -2.89
N PHE A 91 10.60 -12.72 -2.75
CA PHE A 91 10.30 -11.70 -3.76
C PHE A 91 10.70 -10.31 -3.25
N GLU A 92 11.27 -9.46 -4.09
CA GLU A 92 11.50 -8.05 -3.75
C GLU A 92 10.49 -7.15 -4.47
N GLY A 93 9.64 -6.46 -3.70
CA GLY A 93 8.70 -5.46 -4.23
C GLY A 93 9.36 -4.08 -4.30
N PRO A 94 9.16 -3.31 -5.40
CA PRO A 94 9.76 -1.98 -5.52
C PRO A 94 9.05 -0.98 -4.61
N LEU A 95 9.79 -0.47 -3.63
CA LEU A 95 9.31 0.53 -2.67
C LEU A 95 9.56 1.92 -3.26
N ARG A 96 8.62 2.50 -4.02
CA ARG A 96 8.81 3.84 -4.60
C ARG A 96 7.54 4.69 -4.50
N TYR A 97 7.60 5.80 -3.79
CA TYR A 97 6.50 6.77 -3.66
C TYR A 97 7.00 8.13 -3.17
N ARG A 98 6.12 9.14 -3.13
CA ARG A 98 6.45 10.47 -2.61
C ARG A 98 5.58 10.83 -1.40
N VAL A 99 6.16 11.53 -0.43
CA VAL A 99 5.49 12.05 0.76
C VAL A 99 5.80 13.55 0.90
N GLY A 100 4.79 14.35 1.24
CA GLY A 100 4.94 15.77 1.57
C GLY A 100 3.70 16.32 2.28
N SER A 101 3.55 17.64 2.36
CA SER A 101 2.35 18.29 2.90
C SER A 101 1.47 18.89 1.80
N ALA A 102 0.15 18.80 1.96
CA ALA A 102 -0.83 19.52 1.15
C ALA A 102 -1.77 20.36 2.04
N ARG A 103 -2.15 21.55 1.56
CA ARG A 103 -3.07 22.45 2.27
C ARG A 103 -4.51 21.94 2.15
N ARG A 104 -5.23 21.84 3.28
CA ARG A 104 -6.63 21.39 3.40
C ARG A 104 -7.60 22.54 3.69
N GLY A 105 -7.12 23.67 4.19
CA GLY A 105 -7.93 24.84 4.53
C GLY A 105 -7.12 26.13 4.59
N ARG A 106 -7.65 27.19 5.23
CA ARG A 106 -6.90 28.45 5.39
C ARG A 106 -5.65 28.29 6.25
N ARG A 107 -5.61 27.38 7.22
CA ARG A 107 -4.41 27.10 8.05
C ARG A 107 -4.09 25.62 8.22
N ASP A 108 -4.95 24.73 7.72
CA ASP A 108 -4.81 23.28 7.95
C ASP A 108 -4.03 22.58 6.84
N TYR A 109 -3.23 21.60 7.24
CA TYR A 109 -2.39 20.80 6.36
C TYR A 109 -2.58 19.30 6.65
N VAL A 110 -2.40 18.50 5.60
CA VAL A 110 -2.45 17.03 5.66
C VAL A 110 -1.23 16.45 4.96
N TRP A 111 -0.75 15.31 5.46
CA TRP A 111 0.24 14.51 4.76
C TRP A 111 -0.33 14.10 3.41
N GLN A 112 0.43 14.27 2.35
CA GLN A 112 0.11 13.74 1.03
C GLN A 112 1.08 12.61 0.70
N VAL A 113 0.57 11.38 0.61
CA VAL A 113 1.27 10.23 0.08
C VAL A 113 0.81 10.07 -1.37
N SER A 114 1.75 10.02 -2.32
CA SER A 114 1.41 9.92 -3.75
C SER A 114 2.29 8.93 -4.50
N LEU A 115 1.67 8.19 -5.41
CA LEU A 115 2.32 7.17 -6.25
C LEU A 115 1.79 7.23 -7.68
N ASN A 116 2.69 7.47 -8.63
CA ASN A 116 2.41 7.55 -10.06
C ASN A 116 2.91 6.28 -10.76
N VAL A 117 1.99 5.42 -11.17
CA VAL A 117 2.25 4.13 -11.83
C VAL A 117 2.02 4.27 -13.34
N GLY A 118 3.10 4.20 -14.11
CA GLY A 118 3.05 3.99 -15.54
C GLY A 118 2.85 2.51 -15.84
N LEU A 119 1.91 2.18 -16.73
CA LEU A 119 1.65 0.81 -17.16
C LEU A 119 2.02 0.61 -18.63
N THR A 120 2.84 -0.40 -18.89
CA THR A 120 2.94 -1.02 -20.22
C THR A 120 1.64 -1.79 -20.44
N LEU A 121 0.98 -1.53 -21.57
CA LEU A 121 -0.34 -2.09 -21.86
C LEU A 121 -0.20 -3.46 -22.55
N PRO A 122 -1.22 -4.34 -22.44
CA PRO A 122 -1.32 -5.51 -23.30
C PRO A 122 -1.47 -5.13 -24.77
N ASP A 123 -1.32 -6.10 -25.66
CA ASP A 123 -1.54 -5.89 -27.09
C ASP A 123 -3.04 -5.65 -27.39
N GLY A 124 -3.30 -4.91 -28.47
CA GLY A 124 -4.60 -4.26 -28.70
C GLY A 124 -5.75 -5.20 -29.09
N ASP A 125 -5.42 -6.44 -29.43
CA ASP A 125 -6.28 -7.56 -29.79
C ASP A 125 -6.58 -8.50 -28.61
N GLU A 126 -5.90 -8.35 -27.47
CA GLU A 126 -6.17 -9.13 -26.26
C GLU A 126 -7.54 -8.81 -25.62
N THR A 127 -7.98 -9.66 -24.70
CA THR A 127 -9.20 -9.47 -23.90
C THR A 127 -8.86 -9.19 -22.45
N LEU A 128 -9.32 -8.06 -21.90
CA LEU A 128 -9.23 -7.75 -20.47
C LEU A 128 -10.20 -8.62 -19.68
N VAL A 129 -9.67 -9.47 -18.80
CA VAL A 129 -10.43 -9.94 -17.64
C VAL A 129 -10.68 -8.76 -16.71
N LEU A 130 -11.88 -8.63 -16.18
CA LEU A 130 -12.33 -7.60 -15.24
C LEU A 130 -12.85 -8.26 -13.94
N PRO A 131 -12.97 -7.51 -12.82
CA PRO A 131 -13.47 -8.08 -11.57
C PRO A 131 -15.01 -8.09 -11.44
N ASP A 132 -15.70 -7.29 -12.28
CA ASP A 132 -17.14 -7.04 -12.23
C ASP A 132 -17.63 -6.31 -13.50
N CYS A 133 -18.91 -5.91 -13.51
CA CYS A 133 -19.56 -5.18 -14.61
C CYS A 133 -19.62 -3.65 -14.44
N ALA A 134 -18.99 -3.04 -13.42
CA ALA A 134 -19.16 -1.62 -13.08
C ALA A 134 -18.71 -0.65 -14.20
N LEU A 135 -17.90 -1.12 -15.13
CA LEU A 135 -17.44 -0.36 -16.30
C LEU A 135 -18.33 -0.48 -17.54
N ARG A 136 -19.37 -1.33 -17.56
CA ARG A 136 -20.13 -1.68 -18.78
C ARG A 136 -20.63 -0.47 -19.60
N GLY A 137 -21.11 0.58 -18.95
CA GLY A 137 -21.58 1.81 -19.62
C GLY A 137 -20.48 2.80 -20.05
N ARG A 138 -19.20 2.47 -19.85
CA ARG A 138 -18.03 3.33 -20.15
C ARG A 138 -17.04 2.69 -21.13
N LEU A 139 -17.13 1.37 -21.33
CA LEU A 139 -16.32 0.61 -22.29
C LEU A 139 -16.97 0.64 -23.68
N THR A 140 -16.14 0.44 -24.70
CA THR A 140 -16.56 0.32 -26.11
C THR A 140 -16.41 -1.11 -26.59
N GLY A 141 -17.35 -1.55 -27.44
CA GLY A 141 -17.39 -2.89 -28.01
C GLY A 141 -18.18 -3.89 -27.14
N PRO A 142 -18.23 -5.18 -27.55
CA PRO A 142 -18.84 -6.24 -26.75
C PRO A 142 -18.18 -6.37 -25.37
N MET A 143 -19.00 -6.67 -24.36
CA MET A 143 -18.56 -7.00 -23.01
C MET A 143 -19.34 -8.21 -22.50
N ARG A 144 -18.64 -9.23 -22.04
CA ARG A 144 -19.23 -10.33 -21.25
C ARG A 144 -19.35 -9.88 -19.80
N CYS A 145 -20.49 -10.16 -19.19
CA CYS A 145 -20.85 -9.69 -17.85
C CYS A 145 -21.81 -10.70 -17.21
N GLU A 146 -21.25 -11.74 -16.60
CA GLU A 146 -21.99 -12.90 -16.07
C GLU A 146 -21.48 -13.30 -14.69
N GLY A 147 -22.40 -13.68 -13.79
CA GLY A 147 -22.06 -14.17 -12.44
C GLY A 147 -21.91 -13.07 -11.38
N VAL A 148 -21.16 -13.39 -10.32
CA VAL A 148 -20.98 -12.57 -9.11
C VAL A 148 -19.62 -11.86 -9.15
N ALA A 149 -19.62 -10.54 -8.91
CA ALA A 149 -18.41 -9.72 -8.81
C ALA A 149 -17.39 -10.32 -7.83
N TYR A 150 -16.10 -10.35 -8.19
CA TYR A 150 -15.06 -11.06 -7.42
C TYR A 150 -14.93 -10.57 -5.97
N GLU A 151 -15.14 -9.28 -5.71
CA GLU A 151 -15.15 -8.75 -4.34
C GLU A 151 -16.28 -9.35 -3.47
N ARG A 152 -17.39 -9.77 -4.06
CA ARG A 152 -18.58 -10.33 -3.38
C ARG A 152 -18.61 -11.85 -3.30
N ALA A 153 -17.75 -12.54 -4.05
CA ALA A 153 -17.62 -13.99 -3.97
C ALA A 153 -17.27 -14.45 -2.54
N PRO A 154 -17.71 -15.64 -2.08
CA PRO A 154 -17.24 -16.21 -0.82
C PRO A 154 -15.73 -16.48 -0.86
N GLY A 155 -15.08 -16.52 0.32
CA GLY A 155 -13.65 -16.80 0.44
C GLY A 155 -12.72 -15.59 0.22
N THR A 156 -11.42 -15.87 0.14
CA THR A 156 -10.31 -14.89 0.11
C THR A 156 -9.50 -14.91 -1.19
N GLU A 157 -10.03 -15.57 -2.22
CA GLU A 157 -9.40 -15.71 -3.53
C GLU A 157 -9.33 -14.37 -4.28
N VAL A 158 -8.22 -14.16 -4.99
CA VAL A 158 -7.99 -12.97 -5.83
C VAL A 158 -8.78 -13.05 -7.16
N CYS A 159 -8.94 -14.27 -7.69
CA CYS A 159 -9.72 -14.56 -8.88
C CYS A 159 -10.63 -15.76 -8.63
N PRO A 160 -11.75 -15.57 -7.92
CA PRO A 160 -12.71 -16.63 -7.67
C PRO A 160 -13.44 -17.03 -8.94
N ALA A 161 -13.74 -18.32 -9.10
CA ALA A 161 -14.55 -18.89 -10.19
C ALA A 161 -16.05 -18.54 -10.04
N SER A 162 -16.36 -17.25 -9.85
CA SER A 162 -17.67 -16.72 -9.48
C SER A 162 -18.39 -16.00 -10.62
N GLY A 163 -17.70 -15.72 -11.73
CA GLY A 163 -18.26 -15.04 -12.89
C GLY A 163 -17.26 -14.86 -14.02
N HIS A 164 -17.74 -14.35 -15.15
CA HIS A 164 -16.96 -14.01 -16.34
C HIS A 164 -17.23 -12.55 -16.72
N PHE A 165 -16.19 -11.73 -16.61
CA PHE A 165 -16.25 -10.30 -16.90
C PHE A 165 -15.12 -9.96 -17.87
N GLU A 166 -15.44 -9.73 -19.14
CA GLU A 166 -14.46 -9.66 -20.23
C GLU A 166 -14.81 -8.54 -21.20
N ALA A 167 -13.81 -7.77 -21.63
CA ALA A 167 -13.97 -6.74 -22.67
C ALA A 167 -12.66 -6.59 -23.48
N ALA A 168 -12.77 -6.15 -24.74
CA ALA A 168 -11.58 -5.96 -25.59
C ALA A 168 -10.55 -5.00 -24.97
N ALA A 169 -9.25 -5.31 -25.05
CA ALA A 169 -8.14 -4.53 -24.51
C ALA A 169 -7.78 -3.26 -25.31
N SER A 170 -8.77 -2.67 -25.98
CA SER A 170 -8.60 -1.42 -26.71
C SER A 170 -8.02 -0.31 -25.82
N ARG A 171 -7.20 0.57 -26.42
CA ARG A 171 -6.59 1.72 -25.71
C ARG A 171 -7.60 2.58 -24.95
N HIS A 172 -8.83 2.68 -25.45
CA HIS A 172 -9.93 3.36 -24.74
C HIS A 172 -10.35 2.61 -23.48
N ASN A 173 -10.67 1.31 -23.61
CA ASN A 173 -11.10 0.47 -22.49
C ASN A 173 -10.06 0.41 -21.37
N VAL A 174 -8.78 0.27 -21.73
CA VAL A 174 -7.68 0.31 -20.76
C VAL A 174 -7.59 1.67 -20.07
N ARG A 175 -7.65 2.80 -20.78
CA ARG A 175 -7.69 4.13 -20.16
C ARG A 175 -8.90 4.32 -19.23
N VAL A 176 -10.06 3.77 -19.58
CA VAL A 176 -11.28 3.79 -18.74
C VAL A 176 -11.09 3.06 -17.41
N LEU A 177 -10.42 1.90 -17.45
CA LEU A 177 -10.01 1.11 -16.28
C LEU A 177 -8.98 1.86 -15.41
N LEU A 178 -7.88 2.32 -15.98
CA LEU A 178 -6.83 3.05 -15.23
C LEU A 178 -7.34 4.35 -14.61
N ALA A 179 -8.28 5.03 -15.29
CA ALA A 179 -8.97 6.19 -14.74
C ALA A 179 -9.89 5.84 -13.57
N GLN A 180 -10.49 4.64 -13.53
CA GLN A 180 -11.23 4.15 -12.37
C GLN A 180 -10.28 3.89 -11.19
N TRP A 181 -9.22 3.11 -11.43
CA TRP A 181 -8.22 2.79 -10.41
C TRP A 181 -7.62 4.05 -9.76
N SER A 182 -7.33 5.07 -10.58
CA SER A 182 -6.79 6.37 -10.12
C SER A 182 -7.73 7.16 -9.20
N ARG A 183 -9.05 6.94 -9.28
CA ARG A 183 -10.03 7.59 -8.39
C ARG A 183 -10.30 6.76 -7.15
N GLU A 184 -10.38 5.45 -7.30
CA GLU A 184 -11.08 4.58 -6.33
C GLU A 184 -10.12 3.76 -5.45
N VAL A 185 -8.93 3.38 -5.91
CA VAL A 185 -7.98 2.58 -5.09
C VAL A 185 -7.51 3.36 -3.87
N ALA A 186 -7.13 4.63 -4.07
CA ALA A 186 -6.75 5.51 -2.97
C ALA A 186 -7.93 5.83 -2.03
N ALA A 187 -9.19 5.59 -2.43
CA ALA A 187 -10.35 5.86 -1.59
C ALA A 187 -10.40 4.95 -0.34
N TYR A 188 -9.88 3.71 -0.41
CA TYR A 188 -9.75 2.80 0.73
C TYR A 188 -8.83 3.38 1.82
N PHE A 189 -7.57 3.66 1.48
CA PHE A 189 -6.62 4.32 2.38
C PHE A 189 -7.14 5.64 2.93
N ASN A 190 -7.82 6.44 2.10
CA ASN A 190 -8.39 7.73 2.50
C ASN A 190 -9.63 7.59 3.39
N ARG A 191 -10.42 6.51 3.26
CA ARG A 191 -11.56 6.19 4.14
C ARG A 191 -11.05 5.85 5.53
N ASP A 192 -10.08 4.94 5.61
CA ASP A 192 -9.57 4.43 6.89
C ASP A 192 -8.77 5.52 7.63
N ALA A 193 -7.92 6.27 6.93
CA ALA A 193 -7.27 7.46 7.51
C ALA A 193 -8.29 8.49 8.04
N ARG A 194 -9.46 8.68 7.40
CA ARG A 194 -10.52 9.56 7.94
C ARG A 194 -11.20 8.97 9.17
N PHE A 195 -11.45 7.65 9.17
CA PHE A 195 -12.06 6.92 10.30
C PHE A 195 -11.21 7.02 11.57
N ASP A 196 -9.90 6.85 11.43
CA ASP A 196 -8.90 6.99 12.50
C ASP A 196 -8.50 8.45 12.82
N HIS A 197 -9.20 9.43 12.22
CA HIS A 197 -8.93 10.87 12.30
C HIS A 197 -7.47 11.28 12.00
N LEU A 198 -6.81 10.56 11.10
CA LEU A 198 -5.45 10.83 10.66
C LEU A 198 -5.44 11.94 9.59
N PRO A 199 -4.58 12.96 9.70
CA PRO A 199 -4.47 14.05 8.74
C PRO A 199 -3.64 13.61 7.51
N ILE A 200 -4.09 12.55 6.83
CA ILE A 200 -3.36 11.90 5.73
C ILE A 200 -4.27 11.80 4.50
N ARG A 201 -3.70 12.04 3.33
CA ARG A 201 -4.35 11.86 2.03
C ARG A 201 -3.45 11.07 1.07
N TYR A 202 -3.98 9.97 0.57
CA TYR A 202 -3.37 9.15 -0.47
C TYR A 202 -3.85 9.61 -1.86
N ARG A 203 -2.97 9.56 -2.86
CA ARG A 203 -3.28 9.79 -4.27
C ARG A 203 -2.51 8.81 -5.14
N PHE A 204 -3.20 7.92 -5.83
CA PHE A 204 -2.58 7.01 -6.79
C PHE A 204 -3.03 7.39 -8.19
N HIS A 205 -2.09 7.39 -9.12
CA HIS A 205 -2.35 7.73 -10.51
C HIS A 205 -1.81 6.63 -11.40
N PHE A 206 -2.71 5.95 -12.12
CA PHE A 206 -2.41 4.91 -13.08
C PHE A 206 -2.63 5.47 -14.48
N PHE A 207 -1.69 5.24 -15.39
CA PHE A 207 -1.72 5.75 -16.76
C PHE A 207 -0.85 4.88 -17.67
N ALA A 208 -1.08 4.92 -18.98
CA ALA A 208 -0.19 4.25 -19.93
C ALA A 208 1.18 4.95 -19.95
N VAL A 209 2.28 4.19 -20.06
CA VAL A 209 3.64 4.77 -20.14
C VAL A 209 3.77 5.79 -21.27
N GLY A 210 3.19 5.51 -22.44
CA GLY A 210 3.18 6.45 -23.58
C GLY A 210 2.48 7.79 -23.28
N ASP A 211 1.39 7.77 -22.49
CA ASP A 211 0.67 8.98 -22.09
C ASP A 211 1.49 9.82 -21.09
N ALA A 212 2.39 9.19 -20.33
CA ALA A 212 3.26 9.88 -19.37
C ALA A 212 4.31 10.74 -20.06
N ALA A 213 4.96 10.20 -21.09
CA ALA A 213 5.96 10.90 -21.89
C ALA A 213 5.37 12.15 -22.57
N ALA A 214 4.22 11.99 -23.24
CA ALA A 214 3.53 13.09 -23.91
C ALA A 214 3.10 14.22 -22.94
N SER A 215 2.71 13.88 -21.71
CA SER A 215 2.26 14.84 -20.70
C SER A 215 3.34 15.33 -19.73
N ARG A 216 4.62 14.94 -19.93
CA ARG A 216 5.75 15.17 -19.00
C ARG A 216 5.42 14.79 -17.55
N ARG A 217 4.58 13.77 -17.35
CA ARG A 217 4.10 13.36 -16.02
C ARG A 217 5.20 12.60 -15.29
N PRO A 218 5.53 12.95 -14.03
CA PRO A 218 6.53 12.22 -13.27
C PRO A 218 6.03 10.81 -12.95
N VAL A 219 6.84 9.80 -13.28
CA VAL A 219 6.57 8.38 -12.99
C VAL A 219 7.39 7.93 -11.77
N ASP A 220 6.80 7.13 -10.88
CA ASP A 220 7.49 6.51 -9.74
C ASP A 220 7.82 5.04 -10.00
N LEU A 221 6.86 4.33 -10.60
CA LEU A 221 6.93 2.92 -10.98
C LEU A 221 6.49 2.74 -12.43
N VAL A 222 7.18 1.86 -13.15
CA VAL A 222 6.72 1.29 -14.42
C VAL A 222 6.45 -0.20 -14.15
N LEU A 223 5.27 -0.66 -14.56
CA LEU A 223 4.80 -2.04 -14.38
C LEU A 223 4.11 -2.52 -15.66
N THR A 224 3.98 -3.82 -15.85
CA THR A 224 3.12 -4.37 -16.92
C THR A 224 1.67 -4.49 -16.43
N LEU A 225 0.69 -4.16 -17.27
CA LEU A 225 -0.70 -4.53 -17.05
C LEU A 225 -0.96 -5.85 -17.77
N HIS A 226 -1.11 -6.96 -17.03
CA HIS A 226 -1.50 -8.22 -17.63
C HIS A 226 -3.03 -8.33 -17.68
N PRO A 227 -3.63 -8.78 -18.79
CA PRO A 227 -5.07 -8.74 -19.00
C PRO A 227 -5.82 -9.92 -18.35
N ASN A 228 -5.28 -10.47 -17.27
CA ASN A 228 -5.85 -11.60 -16.52
C ASN A 228 -6.14 -11.20 -15.06
N CYS A 229 -6.30 -12.18 -14.17
CA CYS A 229 -6.57 -12.00 -12.74
C CYS A 229 -5.58 -12.75 -11.81
N ALA A 230 -4.54 -13.39 -12.37
CA ALA A 230 -3.65 -14.30 -11.64
C ALA A 230 -2.74 -13.58 -10.64
N ARG A 231 -2.54 -14.14 -9.44
CA ARG A 231 -1.71 -13.51 -8.38
C ARG A 231 -0.21 -13.51 -8.67
N GLN A 232 0.27 -14.43 -9.52
CA GLN A 232 1.69 -14.60 -9.85
C GLN A 232 2.01 -14.20 -11.31
N PRO A 233 3.28 -13.88 -11.63
CA PRO A 233 4.37 -13.57 -10.69
C PRO A 233 4.10 -12.28 -9.91
N TYR A 234 4.50 -12.25 -8.62
CA TYR A 234 4.38 -11.09 -7.74
C TYR A 234 5.25 -9.93 -8.24
N PHE A 235 4.78 -8.69 -8.03
CA PHE A 235 5.43 -7.41 -8.38
C PHE A 235 5.84 -7.18 -9.85
N ALA A 236 5.84 -8.19 -10.72
CA ALA A 236 6.14 -8.06 -12.15
C ALA A 236 5.11 -7.20 -12.91
N GLY A 237 3.91 -7.02 -12.37
CA GLY A 237 2.86 -6.23 -12.98
C GLY A 237 1.59 -6.14 -12.15
N LEU A 238 0.64 -5.33 -12.61
CA LEU A 238 -0.75 -5.31 -12.12
C LEU A 238 -1.62 -6.20 -13.02
N ARG A 239 -2.84 -6.54 -12.57
CA ARG A 239 -3.79 -7.38 -13.30
C ARG A 239 -5.10 -6.64 -13.53
N SER A 240 -5.64 -6.68 -14.75
CA SER A 240 -6.92 -6.00 -15.05
C SER A 240 -8.10 -6.60 -14.28
N GLY A 241 -8.04 -7.90 -14.00
CA GLY A 241 -9.07 -8.65 -13.27
C GLY A 241 -9.00 -8.53 -11.75
N TRP A 242 -8.07 -7.76 -11.18
CA TRP A 242 -8.06 -7.49 -9.74
C TRP A 242 -9.21 -6.56 -9.35
N SER A 243 -9.98 -6.97 -8.35
CA SER A 243 -10.98 -6.11 -7.72
C SER A 243 -10.30 -4.92 -7.03
N LEU A 244 -11.03 -3.80 -6.89
CA LEU A 244 -10.49 -2.61 -6.24
C LEU A 244 -9.96 -2.88 -4.81
N PRO A 245 -10.57 -3.79 -4.00
CA PRO A 245 -9.99 -4.20 -2.74
C PRO A 245 -8.62 -4.88 -2.83
N VAL A 246 -8.43 -5.81 -3.78
CA VAL A 246 -7.15 -6.48 -4.05
C VAL A 246 -6.13 -5.46 -4.53
N LEU A 247 -6.49 -4.63 -5.51
CA LEU A 247 -5.55 -3.61 -6.02
C LEU A 247 -5.13 -2.63 -4.91
N ALA A 248 -5.99 -2.30 -3.95
CA ALA A 248 -5.60 -1.51 -2.79
C ALA A 248 -4.59 -2.21 -1.87
N HIS A 249 -4.73 -3.53 -1.66
CA HIS A 249 -3.76 -4.36 -0.94
C HIS A 249 -2.42 -4.43 -1.70
N GLU A 250 -2.42 -4.68 -3.00
CA GLU A 250 -1.20 -4.69 -3.81
C GLU A 250 -0.50 -3.31 -3.84
N MET A 251 -1.27 -2.21 -3.88
CA MET A 251 -0.71 -0.86 -3.71
C MET A 251 -0.08 -0.62 -2.34
N ALA A 252 -0.50 -1.34 -1.29
CA ALA A 252 0.13 -1.26 0.02
C ALA A 252 1.52 -1.90 0.04
N HIS A 253 1.72 -3.00 -0.70
CA HIS A 253 3.06 -3.59 -0.89
C HIS A 253 4.00 -2.64 -1.64
N PHE A 254 3.54 -1.92 -2.67
CA PHE A 254 4.33 -0.87 -3.34
C PHE A 254 4.65 0.34 -2.43
N LEU A 255 3.90 0.53 -1.34
CA LEU A 255 4.21 1.46 -0.24
C LEU A 255 5.03 0.82 0.89
N GLY A 256 5.43 -0.45 0.73
CA GLY A 256 6.30 -1.20 1.65
C GLY A 256 5.62 -1.70 2.90
N LEU A 257 4.39 -2.17 2.77
CA LEU A 257 3.66 -2.88 3.84
C LEU A 257 3.72 -4.37 3.53
N LEU A 258 4.09 -5.18 4.52
CA LEU A 258 4.14 -6.64 4.38
C LEU A 258 2.77 -7.27 4.64
N ASP A 259 2.58 -8.50 4.19
CA ASP A 259 1.41 -9.28 4.58
C ASP A 259 1.49 -9.60 6.07
N GLU A 260 0.44 -9.31 6.82
CA GLU A 260 0.41 -9.46 8.27
C GLU A 260 0.52 -10.92 8.70
N TYR A 261 0.12 -11.87 7.85
CA TYR A 261 0.28 -13.29 8.15
C TYR A 261 1.71 -13.77 8.00
N GLU A 262 2.61 -13.13 7.22
CA GLU A 262 4.02 -13.53 7.13
C GLU A 262 4.70 -13.72 8.51
N PRO A 263 4.63 -12.73 9.42
CA PRO A 263 5.20 -12.89 10.77
C PRO A 263 4.44 -13.85 11.67
N PHE A 264 3.15 -14.13 11.44
CA PHE A 264 2.37 -15.06 12.27
C PHE A 264 2.41 -16.52 11.77
N SER A 265 2.57 -16.76 10.47
CA SER A 265 2.53 -18.08 9.84
C SER A 265 3.89 -18.77 9.73
N GLY A 266 4.99 -18.06 10.01
CA GLY A 266 6.34 -18.64 9.98
C GLY A 266 6.85 -18.94 8.57
N VAL A 267 6.94 -17.90 7.74
CA VAL A 267 7.65 -17.81 6.43
C VAL A 267 7.94 -19.16 5.73
N PHE A 268 6.97 -19.66 4.97
CA PHE A 268 7.22 -20.48 3.79
C PHE A 268 6.12 -20.23 2.75
N SER A 269 6.50 -20.15 1.47
CA SER A 269 5.58 -19.95 0.33
C SER A 269 4.55 -21.07 0.12
N PHE A 270 4.69 -22.18 0.85
CA PHE A 270 3.84 -23.38 0.77
C PHE A 270 3.02 -23.64 2.04
N TYR A 271 3.18 -22.83 3.10
CA TYR A 271 2.41 -23.01 4.32
C TYR A 271 1.03 -22.33 4.21
N PRO A 272 -0.05 -22.95 4.74
CA PRO A 272 -1.37 -22.30 4.75
C PRO A 272 -1.28 -20.98 5.53
N LYS A 273 -1.93 -19.93 4.99
CA LYS A 273 -1.96 -18.62 5.64
C LYS A 273 -2.71 -18.71 6.97
N THR A 274 -2.00 -18.82 8.09
CA THR A 274 -2.62 -19.02 9.41
C THR A 274 -3.51 -17.83 9.79
N PRO A 275 -4.81 -18.03 10.04
CA PRO A 275 -5.68 -16.97 10.56
C PRO A 275 -5.21 -16.52 11.94
N PHE A 276 -5.39 -15.23 12.22
CA PHE A 276 -5.16 -14.61 13.51
C PHE A 276 -6.26 -13.58 13.76
N GLU A 277 -6.56 -13.27 15.01
CA GLU A 277 -7.61 -12.31 15.38
C GLU A 277 -7.40 -10.95 14.69
N GLY A 278 -8.35 -10.54 13.85
CA GLY A 278 -8.28 -9.29 13.09
C GLY A 278 -7.66 -9.42 11.68
N SER A 279 -7.28 -10.63 11.24
CA SER A 279 -6.77 -10.87 9.88
C SER A 279 -7.89 -10.82 8.82
N GLU A 280 -9.12 -11.07 9.25
CA GLU A 280 -10.36 -10.96 8.48
C GLU A 280 -10.86 -9.52 8.32
N THR A 281 -10.44 -8.62 9.22
CA THR A 281 -10.76 -7.18 9.21
C THR A 281 -9.64 -6.29 8.69
N SER A 282 -8.38 -6.77 8.63
CA SER A 282 -7.27 -6.03 8.01
C SER A 282 -7.22 -6.17 6.50
N ARG A 283 -6.89 -5.08 5.81
CA ARG A 283 -6.58 -5.08 4.37
C ARG A 283 -5.23 -5.74 4.05
N MET A 284 -4.32 -5.83 5.04
CA MET A 284 -3.04 -6.55 4.92
C MET A 284 -3.09 -7.96 5.55
N GLY A 285 -4.28 -8.38 5.99
CA GLY A 285 -4.51 -9.72 6.53
C GLY A 285 -4.88 -10.73 5.45
N LEU A 286 -5.79 -11.64 5.78
CA LEU A 286 -6.27 -12.67 4.85
C LEU A 286 -7.37 -12.16 3.90
N SER A 287 -8.05 -11.09 4.26
CA SER A 287 -9.31 -10.66 3.64
C SER A 287 -9.17 -9.39 2.80
N MET A 288 -9.07 -9.57 1.48
CA MET A 288 -9.11 -8.48 0.50
C MET A 288 -10.56 -8.13 0.13
N LYS A 289 -11.40 -7.85 1.13
CA LYS A 289 -12.82 -7.50 0.95
C LYS A 289 -13.07 -6.00 1.09
N PRO A 290 -14.15 -5.43 0.50
CA PRO A 290 -14.39 -3.98 0.51
C PRO A 290 -14.41 -3.37 1.92
N ASN A 291 -14.90 -4.11 2.90
CA ASN A 291 -15.04 -3.69 4.29
C ASN A 291 -13.75 -3.78 5.13
N THR A 292 -12.67 -4.44 4.68
CA THR A 292 -11.44 -4.51 5.50
C THR A 292 -10.65 -3.20 5.49
N HIS A 293 -9.79 -2.99 6.48
CA HIS A 293 -9.24 -1.69 6.83
C HIS A 293 -7.70 -1.62 6.77
N PHE A 294 -7.18 -0.44 6.42
CA PHE A 294 -5.81 -0.06 6.76
C PHE A 294 -5.77 0.53 8.18
N TYR A 295 -5.30 -0.26 9.15
CA TYR A 295 -5.05 0.22 10.52
C TYR A 295 -4.02 1.38 10.61
N PRO A 296 -4.02 2.15 11.73
CA PRO A 296 -3.04 3.22 11.99
C PRO A 296 -1.57 2.78 11.86
N LEU A 297 -1.27 1.50 12.11
CA LEU A 297 0.08 0.94 11.99
C LEU A 297 0.60 1.01 10.54
N HIS A 298 -0.26 0.80 9.54
CA HIS A 298 0.07 0.90 8.12
C HIS A 298 0.41 2.33 7.73
N HIS A 299 -0.44 3.27 8.14
CA HIS A 299 -0.22 4.70 7.94
C HIS A 299 1.08 5.18 8.62
N TYR A 300 1.38 4.67 9.81
CA TYR A 300 2.64 4.92 10.50
C TYR A 300 3.85 4.39 9.73
N LEU A 301 3.85 3.11 9.31
CA LEU A 301 4.95 2.51 8.56
C LEU A 301 5.25 3.26 7.25
N VAL A 302 4.22 3.68 6.51
CA VAL A 302 4.37 4.49 5.30
C VAL A 302 4.99 5.87 5.58
N LEU A 303 4.47 6.62 6.56
CA LEU A 303 4.96 7.97 6.86
C LEU A 303 6.29 7.99 7.61
N ARG A 304 6.58 6.98 8.44
CA ARG A 304 7.84 6.82 9.19
C ARG A 304 9.08 6.98 8.31
N ARG A 305 9.05 6.44 7.10
CA ARG A 305 10.17 6.51 6.13
C ARG A 305 10.50 7.95 5.72
N TYR A 306 9.53 8.87 5.75
CA TYR A 306 9.78 10.30 5.54
C TYR A 306 10.72 10.89 6.60
N PHE A 307 10.67 10.40 7.84
CA PHE A 307 11.49 10.88 8.95
C PHE A 307 12.86 10.17 9.05
N CYS A 308 12.98 8.95 8.53
CA CYS A 308 14.26 8.22 8.51
C CYS A 308 15.19 8.75 7.41
N GLN A 309 16.26 9.46 7.78
CA GLN A 309 17.22 10.02 6.84
C GLN A 309 18.17 8.97 6.26
N GLN A 310 18.64 8.02 7.09
CA GLN A 310 19.54 6.95 6.69
C GLN A 310 18.77 5.78 6.06
N ARG A 311 19.33 5.25 4.97
CA ARG A 311 18.97 3.95 4.37
C ARG A 311 20.13 3.00 4.64
N ALA A 312 19.85 1.77 5.07
CA ALA A 312 20.84 0.70 5.00
C ALA A 312 21.24 0.47 3.52
N PRO A 313 22.50 0.05 3.24
CA PRO A 313 22.88 -0.41 1.91
C PRO A 313 21.93 -1.51 1.42
N ASP A 314 21.71 -1.55 0.12
CA ASP A 314 20.91 -2.58 -0.54
C ASP A 314 21.70 -3.90 -0.62
N PRO A 315 21.37 -4.95 0.16
CA PRO A 315 22.10 -6.22 0.11
C PRO A 315 21.84 -6.99 -1.20
N PHE A 316 20.83 -6.57 -1.96
CA PHE A 316 20.29 -7.27 -3.11
C PHE A 316 20.32 -6.42 -4.39
N SER A 317 20.97 -5.24 -4.39
CA SER A 317 21.06 -4.34 -5.55
C SER A 317 21.76 -4.98 -6.76
N GLN A 318 22.52 -6.04 -6.52
CA GLN A 318 23.15 -6.92 -7.50
C GLN A 318 22.17 -7.87 -8.24
N PHE A 319 20.94 -8.05 -7.75
CA PHE A 319 19.94 -8.97 -8.32
C PHE A 319 18.80 -8.27 -9.08
N MET A 320 18.73 -6.93 -9.07
CA MET A 320 17.77 -6.21 -9.90
C MET A 320 18.23 -6.18 -11.36
N ILE A 321 17.54 -6.95 -12.21
CA ILE A 321 17.58 -6.80 -13.67
C ILE A 321 17.19 -5.35 -14.00
N ARG A 322 18.01 -4.68 -14.81
CA ARG A 322 17.80 -3.29 -15.26
C ARG A 322 16.94 -3.21 -16.51
#